data_AF-A0A517WI08-F1
#
_entry.id   AF-A0A517WI08-F1
#
_cell.length_a   1.000
_cell.length_b   1.000
_cell.length_c   1.000
_cell.angle_alpha   90.00
_cell.angle_beta   90.00
_cell.angle_gamma   90.00
#
_symmetry.space_group_name_H-M   'P 1'
#
loop_
_entity.id
_entity.type
_entity.pdbx_description
1 polymer ?
#
loop_
_entity_poly.entity_id
_entity_poly.type
_entity_poly.pdbx_seq_one_letter_code
_entity_poly.pdbx_strand_id
1 'polypeptide(L)'
;MMRAKWYWSLLLISVLSCDVPLDVHAEDALIGNWRLEGDARDQSSFQNHAVNHGVKLKAGQPAVFDGGTAYLEVPDSKSLSLGTGDFSLALTVNTSADLGDVIGTLCSKYDRKSRRGFQLSIKNNAGVTSSQSNWHHLQFGIDNGKVDSKWTDHGQLGNAILIYSMAVHDGKLYAGTCVPGAEAAGHVYQYEDGKKWIDCGTPDKCNAVSSLAVYQGHLYAGTGKYRLKGSSLAESENPNMGGNVYRYLGDGTWKHCGNLPGVEAINGMVVYKGKLYASSMYAPAAFYRYDGGTTWTACDVPDGKRVESMAIYNGDLFATGYDEGAVYRYDGKKWTHAGQVGEATQTYGFAVYEGNLYVSEWPHAEVYRYAGETRWELAGRLGEEKESMPIVVYNGAMYSGSLPLAEVYRYDGGVDWKNLGQIDMTPDVRYRRVWSMAVYQGRLFAGTLPAGRVKSIEAGKSATYDTALKPGWRQIVAVKQKSQLKLYVDGALVATSTSFDPADYDLSNSEPLKIGFGAHDYYHGKMKDVQLFKRALSAEEVQTRFQQQAD
;
A
#
# COMPACT_ATOMS: atom_id res chain seq x y z
N MET A 1 -1.65 -3.18 -96.33
CA MET A 1 -2.78 -2.78 -95.46
C MET A 1 -3.01 -3.90 -94.46
N MET A 2 -2.68 -3.59 -93.19
CA MET A 2 -2.97 -4.24 -91.91
C MET A 2 -2.99 -5.78 -91.75
N ARG A 3 -1.96 -6.27 -91.04
CA ARG A 3 -1.93 -7.52 -90.26
C ARG A 3 -2.48 -7.24 -88.85
N ALA A 4 -3.40 -8.06 -88.35
CA ALA A 4 -3.86 -8.03 -86.97
C ALA A 4 -2.92 -8.87 -86.09
N LYS A 5 -2.40 -8.30 -85.00
CA LYS A 5 -1.70 -9.00 -83.91
C LYS A 5 -2.55 -8.90 -82.64
N TRP A 6 -2.85 -10.05 -82.05
CA TRP A 6 -3.52 -10.16 -80.75
C TRP A 6 -2.46 -10.07 -79.65
N TYR A 7 -2.68 -9.19 -78.66
CA TYR A 7 -1.89 -9.14 -77.43
C TYR A 7 -2.71 -9.76 -76.30
N TRP A 8 -2.15 -10.79 -75.66
CA TRP A 8 -2.61 -11.31 -74.38
C TRP A 8 -1.99 -10.48 -73.26
N SER A 9 -2.82 -9.85 -72.44
CA SER A 9 -2.39 -9.18 -71.20
C SER A 9 -2.58 -10.14 -70.03
N LEU A 10 -1.48 -10.66 -69.50
CA LEU A 10 -1.44 -11.33 -68.19
C LEU A 10 -1.43 -10.27 -67.10
N LEU A 11 -2.51 -10.19 -66.32
CA LEU A 11 -2.60 -9.40 -65.10
C LEU A 11 -2.05 -10.25 -63.94
N LEU A 12 -0.84 -9.95 -63.46
CA LEU A 12 -0.30 -10.50 -62.23
C LEU A 12 -0.91 -9.74 -61.04
N ILE A 13 -1.81 -10.38 -60.31
CA ILE A 13 -2.27 -9.90 -59.00
C ILE A 13 -1.27 -10.45 -57.96
N SER A 14 -0.39 -9.60 -57.46
CA SER A 14 0.43 -9.92 -56.28
C SER A 14 -0.44 -9.73 -55.04
N VAL A 15 -0.94 -10.84 -54.48
CA VAL A 15 -1.46 -10.85 -53.11
C VAL A 15 -0.24 -10.78 -52.19
N LEU A 16 0.05 -9.61 -51.65
CA LEU A 16 0.92 -9.44 -50.49
C LEU A 16 0.15 -9.99 -49.29
N SER A 17 0.35 -11.26 -48.96
CA SER A 17 0.07 -11.75 -47.61
C SER A 17 1.08 -11.08 -46.69
N CYS A 18 0.63 -10.12 -45.87
CA CYS A 18 1.34 -9.71 -44.68
C CYS A 18 1.23 -10.85 -43.64
N ASP A 19 1.92 -11.96 -43.91
CA ASP A 19 2.28 -12.89 -42.86
C ASP A 19 3.43 -12.26 -42.09
N VAL A 20 3.09 -11.44 -41.08
CA VAL A 20 4.05 -11.18 -40.00
C VAL A 20 4.32 -12.55 -39.39
N PRO A 21 5.56 -13.06 -39.42
CA PRO A 21 5.85 -14.31 -38.75
C PRO A 21 5.57 -14.07 -37.27
N LEU A 22 4.54 -14.72 -36.74
CA LEU A 22 4.46 -14.97 -35.30
C LEU A 22 5.75 -15.72 -34.98
N ASP A 23 6.68 -14.98 -34.38
CA ASP A 23 8.00 -15.44 -34.02
C ASP A 23 7.85 -16.74 -33.23
N VAL A 24 8.34 -17.87 -33.75
CA VAL A 24 8.19 -19.20 -33.12
C VAL A 24 8.81 -19.19 -31.71
N HIS A 25 9.75 -18.29 -31.46
CA HIS A 25 10.32 -18.02 -30.13
C HIS A 25 9.36 -17.30 -29.15
N ALA A 26 8.32 -16.62 -29.64
CA ALA A 26 7.36 -15.90 -28.81
C ALA A 26 6.34 -16.84 -28.13
N GLU A 27 5.98 -17.96 -28.77
CA GLU A 27 5.09 -18.98 -28.16
C GLU A 27 5.81 -19.78 -27.06
N ASP A 28 7.07 -20.18 -27.27
CA ASP A 28 7.86 -20.92 -26.27
C ASP A 28 8.12 -20.11 -24.98
N ALA A 29 8.06 -18.79 -25.08
CA ALA A 29 8.22 -17.89 -23.94
C ALA A 29 6.92 -17.59 -23.19
N LEU A 30 5.74 -17.83 -23.77
CA LEU A 30 4.44 -17.60 -23.12
C LEU A 30 4.08 -18.83 -22.28
N ILE A 31 4.27 -18.73 -20.96
CA ILE A 31 4.08 -19.86 -20.03
C ILE A 31 2.70 -19.89 -19.36
N GLY A 32 1.90 -18.84 -19.54
CA GLY A 32 0.50 -18.81 -19.10
C GLY A 32 -0.28 -17.71 -19.83
N ASN A 33 -1.49 -18.03 -20.26
CA ASN A 33 -2.41 -17.16 -21.00
C ASN A 33 -3.86 -17.45 -20.58
N TRP A 34 -4.33 -16.72 -19.56
CA TRP A 34 -5.71 -16.80 -19.07
C TRP A 34 -6.49 -15.58 -19.55
N ARG A 35 -7.39 -15.76 -20.53
CA ARG A 35 -8.26 -14.67 -21.00
C ARG A 35 -9.24 -14.19 -19.93
N LEU A 36 -9.68 -15.13 -19.08
CA LEU A 36 -10.66 -14.92 -18.01
C LEU A 36 -12.04 -14.46 -18.51
N GLU A 37 -12.41 -14.88 -19.72
CA GLU A 37 -13.70 -14.58 -20.36
C GLU A 37 -14.61 -15.82 -20.42
N GLY A 38 -15.01 -16.31 -19.25
CA GLY A 38 -15.94 -17.44 -19.10
C GLY A 38 -15.33 -18.70 -18.50
N ASP A 39 -14.02 -18.88 -18.57
CA ASP A 39 -13.30 -19.93 -17.87
C ASP A 39 -11.92 -19.45 -17.38
N ALA A 40 -11.22 -20.32 -16.64
CA ALA A 40 -9.88 -20.08 -16.12
C ALA A 40 -8.83 -21.00 -16.79
N ARG A 41 -9.06 -21.38 -18.06
CA ARG A 41 -8.15 -22.24 -18.80
C ARG A 41 -6.98 -21.43 -19.34
N ASP A 42 -5.78 -21.89 -19.03
CA ASP A 42 -4.57 -21.49 -19.75
C ASP A 42 -4.61 -21.95 -21.21
N GLN A 43 -4.39 -21.01 -22.14
CA GLN A 43 -4.31 -21.24 -23.59
C GLN A 43 -2.87 -21.36 -24.10
N SER A 44 -1.86 -21.27 -23.22
CA SER A 44 -0.47 -21.52 -23.58
C SER A 44 -0.23 -23.00 -23.88
N SER A 45 0.92 -23.31 -24.48
CA SER A 45 1.37 -24.69 -24.71
C SER A 45 1.60 -25.47 -23.40
N PHE A 46 1.71 -24.79 -22.26
CA PHE A 46 1.97 -25.40 -20.96
C PHE A 46 0.72 -25.84 -20.19
N GLN A 47 -0.47 -25.39 -20.60
CA GLN A 47 -1.75 -25.79 -20.00
C GLN A 47 -1.79 -25.65 -18.46
N ASN A 48 -1.20 -24.58 -17.92
CA ASN A 48 -1.24 -24.22 -16.51
C ASN A 48 -2.66 -23.73 -16.10
N HIS A 49 -3.67 -24.58 -16.23
CA HIS A 49 -5.06 -24.23 -15.93
C HIS A 49 -5.24 -23.83 -14.47
N ALA A 50 -6.07 -22.81 -14.21
CA ALA A 50 -6.35 -22.37 -12.86
C ALA A 50 -7.59 -23.05 -12.29
N VAL A 51 -7.53 -23.41 -11.00
CA VAL A 51 -8.65 -23.79 -10.16
C VAL A 51 -9.36 -22.52 -9.69
N ASN A 52 -10.67 -22.46 -9.87
CA ASN A 52 -11.47 -21.30 -9.50
C ASN A 52 -11.98 -21.40 -8.06
N HIS A 53 -11.59 -20.47 -7.21
CA HIS A 53 -12.08 -20.31 -5.84
C HIS A 53 -13.03 -19.13 -5.75
N GLY A 54 -14.21 -19.20 -6.37
CA GLY A 54 -15.28 -18.20 -6.20
C GLY A 54 -15.27 -16.99 -7.14
N VAL A 55 -14.31 -16.89 -8.06
CA VAL A 55 -14.30 -15.85 -9.11
C VAL A 55 -15.47 -16.06 -10.06
N LYS A 56 -16.22 -14.98 -10.33
CA LYS A 56 -17.35 -15.05 -11.26
C LYS A 56 -16.83 -14.97 -12.69
N LEU A 57 -16.93 -16.09 -13.41
CA LEU A 57 -16.54 -16.23 -14.81
C LEU A 57 -17.81 -16.38 -15.67
N LYS A 58 -17.99 -15.50 -16.65
CA LYS A 58 -19.11 -15.54 -17.60
C LYS A 58 -18.59 -15.34 -19.02
N ALA A 59 -19.06 -16.15 -19.97
CA ALA A 59 -18.62 -16.06 -21.36
C ALA A 59 -18.79 -14.64 -21.92
N GLY A 60 -17.73 -14.12 -22.55
CA GLY A 60 -17.70 -12.76 -23.12
C GLY A 60 -17.72 -11.62 -22.08
N GLN A 61 -17.48 -11.92 -20.80
CA GLN A 61 -17.35 -10.93 -19.74
C GLN A 61 -16.03 -11.14 -18.98
N PRO A 62 -15.37 -10.07 -18.51
CA PRO A 62 -14.18 -10.21 -17.67
C PRO A 62 -14.51 -10.90 -16.35
N ALA A 63 -13.52 -11.58 -15.76
CA ALA A 63 -13.62 -12.13 -14.42
C ALA A 63 -13.94 -11.05 -13.40
N VAL A 64 -14.82 -11.36 -12.44
CA VAL A 64 -15.15 -10.47 -11.31
C VAL A 64 -14.69 -11.10 -10.01
N PHE A 65 -13.84 -10.37 -9.29
CA PHE A 65 -13.30 -10.72 -7.98
C PHE A 65 -14.02 -9.90 -6.90
N ASP A 66 -14.30 -10.52 -5.76
CA ASP A 66 -15.18 -9.96 -4.73
C ASP A 66 -14.46 -9.14 -3.65
N GLY A 67 -13.12 -9.14 -3.65
CA GLY A 67 -12.32 -8.46 -2.64
C GLY A 67 -12.23 -9.16 -1.29
N GLY A 68 -12.79 -10.37 -1.11
CA GLY A 68 -12.82 -11.03 0.20
C GLY A 68 -12.47 -12.50 0.21
N THR A 69 -12.86 -13.27 -0.81
CA THR A 69 -12.57 -14.72 -0.86
C THR A 69 -12.22 -15.23 -2.25
N ALA A 70 -12.58 -14.48 -3.29
CA ALA A 70 -12.47 -14.93 -4.66
C ALA A 70 -11.04 -14.82 -5.21
N TYR A 71 -10.48 -15.94 -5.66
CA TYR A 71 -9.20 -15.96 -6.39
C TYR A 71 -9.10 -17.17 -7.33
N LEU A 72 -8.10 -17.18 -8.21
CA LEU A 72 -7.74 -18.34 -9.02
C LEU A 72 -6.40 -18.90 -8.56
N GLU A 73 -6.30 -20.22 -8.46
CA GLU A 73 -5.10 -20.93 -8.06
C GLU A 73 -4.57 -21.76 -9.22
N VAL A 74 -3.34 -21.49 -9.64
CA VAL A 74 -2.64 -22.28 -10.65
C VAL A 74 -1.63 -23.17 -9.91
N PRO A 75 -1.82 -24.50 -9.93
CA PRO A 75 -0.91 -25.44 -9.27
C PRO A 75 0.54 -25.24 -9.72
N ASP A 76 1.49 -25.46 -8.80
CA ASP A 76 2.90 -25.37 -9.14
C ASP A 76 3.29 -26.35 -10.25
N SER A 77 4.20 -25.90 -11.13
CA SER A 77 4.69 -26.69 -12.25
C SER A 77 6.10 -26.23 -12.65
N LYS A 78 6.82 -27.09 -13.39
CA LYS A 78 8.18 -26.77 -13.84
C LYS A 78 8.25 -25.50 -14.71
N SER A 79 7.21 -25.20 -15.49
CA SER A 79 7.17 -24.00 -16.33
C SER A 79 7.03 -22.73 -15.51
N LEU A 80 6.37 -22.80 -14.35
CA LEU A 80 6.19 -21.69 -13.39
C LEU A 80 7.40 -21.47 -12.46
N SER A 81 8.43 -22.32 -12.54
CA SER A 81 9.70 -22.09 -11.87
C SER A 81 10.51 -21.02 -12.63
N LEU A 82 10.41 -19.77 -12.17
CA LEU A 82 10.98 -18.60 -12.83
C LEU A 82 12.51 -18.49 -12.63
N GLY A 83 13.07 -19.09 -11.57
CA GLY A 83 14.50 -19.06 -11.34
C GLY A 83 15.05 -17.65 -11.13
N THR A 84 16.29 -17.45 -11.57
CA THR A 84 16.97 -16.15 -11.65
C THR A 84 16.69 -15.40 -12.96
N GLY A 85 15.93 -16.01 -13.87
CA GLY A 85 15.71 -15.54 -15.23
C GLY A 85 14.84 -14.29 -15.33
N ASP A 86 14.73 -13.77 -16.55
CA ASP A 86 13.81 -12.68 -16.88
C ASP A 86 12.38 -13.21 -17.01
N PHE A 87 11.40 -12.41 -16.61
CA PHE A 87 9.99 -12.74 -16.81
C PHE A 87 9.14 -11.47 -16.88
N SER A 88 7.94 -11.62 -17.45
CA SER A 88 6.96 -10.54 -17.50
C SER A 88 5.58 -11.06 -17.15
N LEU A 89 4.81 -10.27 -16.41
CA LEU A 89 3.40 -10.48 -16.14
C LEU A 89 2.63 -9.31 -16.73
N ALA A 90 1.73 -9.59 -17.66
CA ALA A 90 0.82 -8.60 -18.25
C ALA A 90 -0.62 -8.95 -17.88
N LEU A 91 -1.43 -7.96 -17.52
CA LEU A 91 -2.86 -8.13 -17.28
C LEU A 91 -3.62 -6.81 -17.46
N THR A 92 -4.93 -6.91 -17.66
CA THR A 92 -5.81 -5.75 -17.76
C THR A 92 -6.83 -5.79 -16.62
N VAL A 93 -6.85 -4.74 -15.81
CA VAL A 93 -7.65 -4.66 -14.57
C VAL A 93 -8.64 -3.50 -14.63
N ASN A 94 -9.76 -3.63 -13.93
CA ASN A 94 -10.73 -2.55 -13.72
C ASN A 94 -11.01 -2.37 -12.24
N THR A 95 -10.75 -1.18 -11.72
CA THR A 95 -11.08 -0.80 -10.35
C THR A 95 -12.13 0.32 -10.35
N SER A 96 -13.03 0.28 -9.37
CA SER A 96 -14.01 1.35 -9.14
C SER A 96 -13.32 2.61 -8.62
N ALA A 97 -13.89 3.78 -8.91
CA ALA A 97 -13.46 5.04 -8.30
C ALA A 97 -13.82 5.10 -6.80
N ASP A 98 -15.01 4.57 -6.47
CA ASP A 98 -15.49 4.44 -5.11
C ASP A 98 -15.37 2.99 -4.67
N LEU A 99 -14.53 2.74 -3.67
CA LEU A 99 -14.32 1.43 -3.09
C LEU A 99 -14.76 1.44 -1.64
N GLY A 100 -15.46 0.38 -1.25
CA GLY A 100 -15.78 0.08 0.14
C GLY A 100 -14.69 -0.73 0.84
N ASP A 101 -13.60 -1.06 0.14
CA ASP A 101 -12.51 -1.90 0.62
C ASP A 101 -11.16 -1.53 -0.01
N VAL A 102 -10.07 -2.14 0.46
CA VAL A 102 -8.78 -2.10 -0.22
C VAL A 102 -8.82 -2.85 -1.55
N ILE A 103 -7.92 -2.52 -2.49
CA ILE A 103 -7.96 -3.14 -3.83
C ILE A 103 -7.31 -4.53 -3.85
N GLY A 104 -6.23 -4.74 -3.12
CA GLY A 104 -5.61 -6.05 -2.94
C GLY A 104 -4.57 -6.47 -3.98
N THR A 105 -4.23 -7.76 -3.98
CA THR A 105 -3.15 -8.36 -4.77
C THR A 105 -3.66 -8.87 -6.11
N LEU A 106 -3.01 -8.45 -7.21
CA LEU A 106 -3.37 -8.84 -8.58
C LEU A 106 -2.87 -10.25 -8.92
N CYS A 107 -1.62 -10.56 -8.57
CA CYS A 107 -1.01 -11.85 -8.85
C CYS A 107 0.19 -12.10 -7.93
N SER A 108 0.36 -13.32 -7.44
CA SER A 108 1.51 -13.70 -6.63
C SER A 108 1.92 -15.16 -6.81
N LYS A 109 3.22 -15.44 -6.70
CA LYS A 109 3.77 -16.79 -6.48
C LYS A 109 4.91 -16.62 -5.49
N TYR A 110 4.61 -16.72 -4.20
CA TYR A 110 5.48 -16.26 -3.14
C TYR A 110 5.44 -17.18 -1.92
N ASP A 111 6.57 -17.81 -1.62
CA ASP A 111 6.81 -18.51 -0.37
C ASP A 111 7.16 -17.49 0.72
N ARG A 112 6.24 -17.29 1.65
CA ARG A 112 6.39 -16.35 2.77
C ARG A 112 7.45 -16.78 3.77
N LYS A 113 7.61 -18.08 3.99
CA LYS A 113 8.53 -18.61 4.99
C LYS A 113 9.98 -18.35 4.60
N SER A 114 10.32 -18.62 3.34
CA SER A 114 11.64 -18.29 2.81
C SER A 114 11.74 -16.86 2.26
N ARG A 115 10.61 -16.14 2.17
CA ARG A 115 10.46 -14.85 1.47
C ARG A 115 11.01 -14.93 0.05
N ARG A 116 10.50 -15.89 -0.72
CA ARG A 116 10.97 -16.20 -2.07
C ARG A 116 9.85 -16.16 -3.09
N GLY A 117 10.03 -15.38 -4.14
CA GLY A 117 9.10 -15.31 -5.26
C GLY A 117 8.75 -13.88 -5.65
N PHE A 118 7.57 -13.67 -6.22
CA PHE A 118 7.11 -12.35 -6.65
C PHE A 118 5.67 -12.04 -6.23
N GLN A 119 5.35 -10.75 -6.16
CA GLN A 119 4.01 -10.24 -5.94
C GLN A 119 3.76 -8.98 -6.75
N LEU A 120 2.53 -8.83 -7.26
CA LEU A 120 2.03 -7.62 -7.90
C LEU A 120 0.73 -7.21 -7.20
N SER A 121 0.70 -6.05 -6.55
CA SER A 121 -0.45 -5.60 -5.75
C SER A 121 -0.76 -4.12 -5.96
N ILE A 122 -2.03 -3.75 -5.76
CA ILE A 122 -2.43 -2.36 -5.60
C ILE A 122 -2.62 -2.13 -4.09
N LYS A 123 -1.78 -1.28 -3.51
CA LYS A 123 -1.59 -1.13 -2.07
C LYS A 123 -2.44 0.01 -1.51
N ASN A 124 -3.10 -0.30 -0.40
CA ASN A 124 -3.76 0.64 0.49
C ASN A 124 -3.20 0.41 1.89
N ASN A 125 -2.34 1.30 2.37
CA ASN A 125 -1.86 1.28 3.75
C ASN A 125 -2.59 2.38 4.52
N ALA A 126 -3.74 2.03 5.09
CA ALA A 126 -4.50 2.87 6.01
C ALA A 126 -4.34 2.35 7.44
N GLY A 127 -4.52 3.22 8.43
CA GLY A 127 -4.39 2.85 9.84
C GLY A 127 -2.95 2.68 10.30
N VAL A 128 -1.99 3.30 9.60
CA VAL A 128 -0.57 3.29 9.96
C VAL A 128 -0.36 4.34 11.07
N THR A 129 -0.79 3.95 12.27
CA THR A 129 -1.01 4.80 13.46
C THR A 129 -2.03 5.92 13.23
N SER A 130 -1.65 6.99 12.53
CA SER A 130 -2.47 8.18 12.36
C SER A 130 -2.77 8.50 10.90
N SER A 131 -2.17 7.78 9.95
CA SER A 131 -2.15 8.16 8.54
C SER A 131 -2.69 7.09 7.60
N GLN A 132 -3.16 7.56 6.45
CA GLN A 132 -3.29 6.75 5.24
C GLN A 132 -2.03 6.93 4.40
N SER A 133 -1.02 6.11 4.70
CA SER A 133 0.33 6.26 4.18
C SER A 133 0.47 5.98 2.69
N ASN A 134 -0.34 5.07 2.14
CA ASN A 134 -0.33 4.72 0.72
C ASN A 134 -1.77 4.55 0.21
N TRP A 135 -2.08 5.14 -0.95
CA TRP A 135 -3.42 5.13 -1.54
C TRP A 135 -3.40 4.69 -3.01
N HIS A 136 -3.78 3.44 -3.28
CA HIS A 136 -3.85 2.83 -4.62
C HIS A 136 -2.49 2.76 -5.35
N HIS A 137 -1.42 2.45 -4.61
CA HIS A 137 -0.07 2.39 -5.20
C HIS A 137 0.20 1.03 -5.82
N LEU A 138 0.63 0.99 -7.07
CA LEU A 138 1.02 -0.27 -7.69
C LEU A 138 2.41 -0.68 -7.17
N GLN A 139 2.53 -1.90 -6.66
CA GLN A 139 3.79 -2.47 -6.17
C GLN A 139 4.06 -3.79 -6.90
N PHE A 140 5.18 -3.85 -7.60
CA PHE A 140 5.76 -5.09 -8.10
C PHE A 140 7.04 -5.40 -7.33
N GLY A 141 7.04 -6.52 -6.62
CA GLY A 141 8.11 -6.91 -5.74
C GLY A 141 8.58 -8.33 -5.97
N ILE A 142 9.88 -8.55 -5.77
CA ILE A 142 10.51 -9.87 -5.67
C ILE A 142 11.29 -9.97 -4.36
N ASP A 143 11.44 -11.17 -3.82
CA ASP A 143 12.34 -11.42 -2.70
C ASP A 143 12.97 -12.82 -2.84
N ASN A 144 14.09 -13.01 -2.16
CA ASN A 144 14.76 -14.29 -1.93
C ASN A 144 15.44 -14.26 -0.54
N GLY A 145 14.67 -13.87 0.47
CA GLY A 145 15.15 -13.73 1.85
C GLY A 145 16.13 -12.57 2.05
N LYS A 146 16.19 -11.57 1.16
CA LYS A 146 17.17 -10.48 1.22
C LYS A 146 16.64 -9.31 2.05
N VAL A 147 17.54 -8.62 2.73
CA VAL A 147 17.26 -7.39 3.48
C VAL A 147 18.56 -6.59 3.61
N ASP A 148 18.46 -5.27 3.53
CA ASP A 148 19.59 -4.37 3.83
C ASP A 148 20.13 -4.69 5.23
N SER A 149 21.46 -4.65 5.37
CA SER A 149 22.11 -4.89 6.67
C SER A 149 21.98 -3.70 7.64
N LYS A 150 21.59 -2.52 7.14
CA LYS A 150 21.50 -1.28 7.89
C LYS A 150 20.36 -0.43 7.36
N TRP A 151 19.77 0.36 8.26
CA TRP A 151 18.84 1.41 7.91
C TRP A 151 19.56 2.62 7.32
N THR A 152 19.03 3.17 6.23
CA THR A 152 19.49 4.42 5.64
C THR A 152 18.87 5.60 6.40
N ASP A 153 19.69 6.51 6.90
CA ASP A 153 19.25 7.73 7.60
C ASP A 153 18.98 8.86 6.60
N HIS A 154 17.74 9.34 6.57
CA HIS A 154 17.27 10.44 5.73
C HIS A 154 17.22 11.78 6.47
N GLY A 155 17.80 11.85 7.68
CA GLY A 155 17.97 13.09 8.43
C GLY A 155 16.79 13.42 9.36
N GLN A 156 16.99 14.48 10.13
CA GLN A 156 15.97 15.09 10.98
C GLN A 156 15.23 16.17 10.18
N LEU A 157 13.93 16.29 10.37
CA LEU A 157 13.10 17.27 9.66
C LEU A 157 13.01 18.57 10.44
N GLY A 158 13.74 19.61 10.01
CA GLY A 158 13.84 20.86 10.74
C GLY A 158 14.32 20.64 12.18
N ASN A 159 13.56 21.13 13.16
CA ASN A 159 13.75 20.88 14.59
C ASN A 159 12.70 19.90 15.16
N ALA A 160 12.05 19.10 14.31
CA ALA A 160 11.06 18.12 14.74
C ALA A 160 11.66 17.16 15.76
N ILE A 161 10.85 16.80 16.75
CA ILE A 161 11.14 15.72 17.68
C ILE A 161 10.35 14.46 17.32
N LEU A 162 9.24 14.60 16.60
CA LEU A 162 8.41 13.48 16.16
C LEU A 162 8.08 13.65 14.69
N ILE A 163 8.34 12.59 13.92
CA ILE A 163 7.74 12.42 12.60
C ILE A 163 6.39 11.75 12.81
N TYR A 164 5.33 12.56 12.75
CA TYR A 164 4.00 12.21 13.23
C TYR A 164 3.21 11.46 12.16
N SER A 165 3.31 11.89 10.92
CA SER A 165 2.50 11.36 9.83
C SER A 165 3.35 11.17 8.59
N MET A 166 2.96 10.21 7.75
CA MET A 166 3.57 10.01 6.43
C MET A 166 2.47 9.69 5.43
N ALA A 167 2.59 10.21 4.22
CA ALA A 167 1.76 9.82 3.10
C ALA A 167 2.53 9.99 1.79
N VAL A 168 2.31 9.09 0.85
CA VAL A 168 2.85 9.23 -0.50
C VAL A 168 1.75 9.76 -1.42
N HIS A 169 2.06 10.82 -2.15
CA HIS A 169 1.14 11.53 -3.02
C HIS A 169 1.87 12.02 -4.27
N ASP A 170 1.31 11.74 -5.44
CA ASP A 170 1.78 12.20 -6.75
C ASP A 170 3.30 12.04 -6.98
N GLY A 171 3.80 10.84 -6.72
CA GLY A 171 5.20 10.49 -6.92
C GLY A 171 6.16 10.99 -5.85
N LYS A 172 5.65 11.54 -4.73
CA LYS A 172 6.45 12.12 -3.65
C LYS A 172 6.04 11.58 -2.27
N LEU A 173 7.01 11.42 -1.38
CA LEU A 173 6.78 11.12 0.03
C LEU A 173 6.67 12.42 0.83
N TYR A 174 5.61 12.55 1.63
CA TYR A 174 5.38 13.66 2.55
C TYR A 174 5.43 13.16 3.99
N ALA A 175 5.97 13.98 4.88
CA ALA A 175 6.05 13.72 6.32
C ALA A 175 5.58 14.93 7.13
N GLY A 176 4.59 14.73 8.01
CA GLY A 176 4.15 15.74 8.97
C GLY A 176 4.92 15.65 10.28
N THR A 177 5.25 16.78 10.88
CA THR A 177 6.10 16.86 12.07
C THR A 177 5.36 17.32 13.32
N CYS A 178 5.96 17.04 14.48
CA CYS A 178 5.66 17.71 15.74
C CYS A 178 6.92 18.33 16.34
N VAL A 179 6.79 19.58 16.79
CA VAL A 179 7.87 20.41 17.35
C VAL A 179 7.46 20.96 18.72
N PRO A 180 8.36 21.10 19.71
CA PRO A 180 8.06 21.82 20.94
C PRO A 180 8.33 23.33 20.80
N GLY A 181 7.73 24.14 21.66
CA GLY A 181 8.01 25.58 21.81
C GLY A 181 6.78 26.46 21.63
N ALA A 182 6.74 27.61 22.32
CA ALA A 182 5.57 28.50 22.38
C ALA A 182 5.06 28.95 21.00
N GLU A 183 5.97 29.31 20.10
CA GLU A 183 5.68 29.81 18.74
C GLU A 183 5.92 28.78 17.64
N ALA A 184 6.31 27.55 18.01
CA ALA A 184 6.70 26.51 17.04
C ALA A 184 5.45 25.77 16.53
N ALA A 185 5.31 25.62 15.22
CA ALA A 185 4.19 24.93 14.59
C ALA A 185 4.64 23.67 13.85
N GLY A 186 3.74 22.69 13.70
CA GLY A 186 4.01 21.49 12.89
C GLY A 186 4.15 21.85 11.41
N HIS A 187 5.12 21.22 10.75
CA HIS A 187 5.38 21.40 9.31
C HIS A 187 5.04 20.11 8.54
N VAL A 188 4.87 20.27 7.23
CA VAL A 188 4.94 19.14 6.28
C VAL A 188 6.21 19.28 5.46
N TYR A 189 6.92 18.17 5.27
CA TYR A 189 8.11 18.11 4.41
C TYR A 189 7.91 17.12 3.27
N GLN A 190 8.36 17.49 2.08
CA GLN A 190 8.44 16.61 0.91
C GLN A 190 9.85 16.05 0.77
N TYR A 191 9.98 14.74 0.63
CA TYR A 191 11.26 14.08 0.38
C TYR A 191 11.73 14.31 -1.05
N GLU A 192 13.01 14.64 -1.21
CA GLU A 192 13.65 14.74 -2.53
C GLU A 192 14.62 13.59 -2.76
N ASP A 193 15.74 13.56 -2.02
CA ASP A 193 16.74 12.49 -2.09
C ASP A 193 17.72 12.57 -0.91
N GLY A 194 18.33 11.45 -0.54
CA GLY A 194 19.31 11.33 0.53
C GLY A 194 18.77 11.88 1.85
N LYS A 195 19.29 13.03 2.28
CA LYS A 195 18.83 13.75 3.50
C LYS A 195 18.11 15.07 3.19
N LYS A 196 17.77 15.31 1.92
CA LYS A 196 17.17 16.56 1.46
C LYS A 196 15.65 16.45 1.49
N TRP A 197 15.06 17.45 2.13
CA TRP A 197 13.62 17.62 2.24
C TRP A 197 13.27 19.07 1.92
N ILE A 198 12.16 19.26 1.20
CA ILE A 198 11.59 20.57 0.93
C ILE A 198 10.56 20.86 2.02
N ASP A 199 10.68 21.99 2.69
CA ASP A 199 9.67 22.47 3.64
C ASP A 199 8.43 22.91 2.87
N CYS A 200 7.31 22.24 3.10
CA CYS A 200 6.01 22.53 2.51
C CYS A 200 5.15 23.40 3.44
N GLY A 201 5.77 24.12 4.37
CA GLY A 201 5.11 25.09 5.23
C GLY A 201 4.32 24.47 6.39
N THR A 202 3.68 25.36 7.15
CA THR A 202 2.87 25.04 8.32
C THR A 202 1.38 25.16 7.97
N PRO A 203 0.61 24.07 7.96
CA PRO A 203 -0.82 24.16 7.69
C PRO A 203 -1.56 24.96 8.77
N ASP A 204 -1.13 24.88 10.02
CA ASP A 204 -1.75 25.52 11.18
C ASP A 204 -0.70 26.00 12.19
N LYS A 205 -1.13 26.71 13.24
CA LYS A 205 -0.28 27.25 14.32
C LYS A 205 0.01 26.24 15.43
N CYS A 206 -0.76 25.15 15.51
CA CYS A 206 -0.53 24.11 16.51
C CYS A 206 0.77 23.36 16.25
N ASN A 207 1.24 22.65 17.28
CA ASN A 207 2.59 22.10 17.27
C ASN A 207 2.78 20.84 16.42
N ALA A 208 1.71 20.26 15.85
CA ALA A 208 1.79 19.04 15.07
C ALA A 208 0.91 19.01 13.82
N VAL A 209 1.42 18.37 12.76
CA VAL A 209 0.64 17.81 11.64
C VAL A 209 0.48 16.30 11.89
N SER A 210 -0.60 15.94 12.56
CA SER A 210 -0.79 14.63 13.16
C SER A 210 -1.27 13.55 12.20
N SER A 211 -1.88 13.91 11.07
CA SER A 211 -2.41 12.96 10.11
C SER A 211 -2.24 13.44 8.67
N LEU A 212 -1.92 12.53 7.77
CA LEU A 212 -1.93 12.76 6.32
C LEU A 212 -2.80 11.70 5.63
N ALA A 213 -3.55 12.13 4.61
CA ALA A 213 -4.35 11.26 3.77
C ALA A 213 -4.47 11.81 2.34
N VAL A 214 -4.62 10.93 1.36
CA VAL A 214 -4.90 11.31 -0.03
C VAL A 214 -6.39 11.15 -0.29
N TYR A 215 -7.05 12.22 -0.70
CA TYR A 215 -8.48 12.21 -1.00
C TYR A 215 -8.77 12.98 -2.30
N GLN A 216 -9.50 12.34 -3.21
CA GLN A 216 -9.85 12.90 -4.52
C GLN A 216 -8.64 13.45 -5.30
N GLY A 217 -7.49 12.78 -5.20
CA GLY A 217 -6.27 13.18 -5.89
C GLY A 217 -5.53 14.37 -5.27
N HIS A 218 -5.82 14.73 -4.02
CA HIS A 218 -5.10 15.77 -3.29
C HIS A 218 -4.60 15.26 -1.94
N LEU A 219 -3.47 15.80 -1.47
CA LEU A 219 -2.98 15.60 -0.11
C LEU A 219 -3.74 16.47 0.89
N TYR A 220 -4.23 15.84 1.96
CA TYR A 220 -4.86 16.49 3.10
C TYR A 220 -4.02 16.30 4.37
N ALA A 221 -3.98 17.34 5.20
CA ALA A 221 -3.29 17.38 6.48
C ALA A 221 -4.28 17.64 7.61
N GLY A 222 -4.31 16.75 8.59
CA GLY A 222 -4.97 16.92 9.87
C GLY A 222 -3.98 17.43 10.91
N THR A 223 -4.41 18.39 11.71
CA THR A 223 -3.53 19.15 12.63
C THR A 223 -3.93 18.93 14.08
N GLY A 224 -2.98 19.10 14.99
CA GLY A 224 -3.22 18.86 16.40
C GLY A 224 -2.26 19.54 17.36
N LYS A 225 -2.76 19.85 18.55
CA LYS A 225 -1.93 20.11 19.72
C LYS A 225 -1.55 18.77 20.35
N TYR A 226 -0.38 18.24 20.02
CA TYR A 226 0.09 17.00 20.63
C TYR A 226 0.68 17.25 22.02
N ARG A 227 0.24 16.45 22.99
CA ARG A 227 0.66 16.51 24.40
C ARG A 227 1.90 15.64 24.62
N LEU A 228 3.07 16.25 24.60
CA LEU A 228 4.36 15.56 24.67
C LEU A 228 4.60 14.86 26.01
N LYS A 229 3.93 15.31 27.07
CA LYS A 229 4.01 14.67 28.39
C LYS A 229 3.55 13.21 28.36
N GLY A 230 2.61 12.86 27.46
CA GLY A 230 2.17 11.48 27.25
C GLY A 230 3.31 10.54 26.80
N SER A 231 4.32 11.09 26.13
CA SER A 231 5.54 10.37 25.71
C SER A 231 6.70 10.51 26.70
N SER A 232 6.43 10.92 27.96
CA SER A 232 7.46 11.18 28.98
C SER A 232 8.50 12.22 28.58
N LEU A 233 8.09 13.23 27.80
CA LEU A 233 8.89 14.40 27.44
C LEU A 233 8.35 15.66 28.13
N ALA A 234 9.11 16.75 28.07
CA ALA A 234 8.59 18.06 28.47
C ALA A 234 7.38 18.44 27.60
N GLU A 235 6.36 19.03 28.23
CA GLU A 235 5.17 19.46 27.49
C GLU A 235 5.50 20.62 26.55
N SER A 236 4.83 20.66 25.39
CA SER A 236 4.97 21.77 24.46
C SER A 236 4.25 23.00 25.01
N GLU A 237 4.95 24.14 25.03
CA GLU A 237 4.41 25.44 25.46
C GLU A 237 3.43 26.06 24.45
N ASN A 238 3.32 25.52 23.23
CA ASN A 238 2.45 26.07 22.18
C ASN A 238 0.97 26.16 22.67
N PRO A 239 0.31 27.32 22.66
CA PRO A 239 -1.05 27.45 23.19
C PRO A 239 -2.16 27.04 22.20
N ASN A 240 -1.82 26.83 20.94
CA ASN A 240 -2.77 26.67 19.84
C ASN A 240 -3.28 25.23 19.76
N MET A 241 -4.59 25.09 19.83
CA MET A 241 -5.30 23.84 19.52
C MET A 241 -5.26 23.57 18.01
N GLY A 242 -5.35 22.31 17.62
CA GLY A 242 -5.54 21.90 16.23
C GLY A 242 -7.02 21.60 15.94
N GLY A 243 -7.30 20.42 15.37
CA GLY A 243 -8.65 20.06 14.93
C GLY A 243 -8.98 20.61 13.53
N ASN A 244 -8.02 21.22 12.84
CA ASN A 244 -8.20 21.74 11.49
C ASN A 244 -7.70 20.75 10.44
N VAL A 245 -8.39 20.74 9.30
CA VAL A 245 -7.98 20.00 8.11
C VAL A 245 -7.63 20.97 7.00
N TYR A 246 -6.54 20.70 6.29
CA TYR A 246 -6.05 21.51 5.17
C TYR A 246 -5.78 20.65 3.95
N ARG A 247 -5.95 21.23 2.77
CA ARG A 247 -5.56 20.62 1.49
C ARG A 247 -4.32 21.31 0.93
N TYR A 248 -3.32 20.54 0.54
CA TYR A 248 -2.11 21.07 -0.07
C TYR A 248 -2.42 21.63 -1.46
N LEU A 249 -1.88 22.82 -1.77
CA LEU A 249 -2.01 23.47 -3.07
C LEU A 249 -0.70 23.48 -3.87
N GLY A 250 0.41 23.00 -3.29
CA GLY A 250 1.75 23.15 -3.86
C GLY A 250 2.52 24.33 -3.25
N ASP A 251 3.84 24.32 -3.43
CA ASP A 251 4.75 25.41 -3.06
C ASP A 251 4.55 25.96 -1.64
N GLY A 252 4.36 25.05 -0.68
CA GLY A 252 4.20 25.40 0.73
C GLY A 252 2.84 26.03 1.09
N THR A 253 1.89 26.04 0.16
CA THR A 253 0.57 26.69 0.35
C THR A 253 -0.51 25.66 0.71
N TRP A 254 -1.34 26.02 1.68
CA TRP A 254 -2.41 25.17 2.20
C TRP A 254 -3.76 25.90 2.14
N LYS A 255 -4.80 25.17 1.73
CA LYS A 255 -6.19 25.65 1.78
C LYS A 255 -6.87 25.08 3.00
N HIS A 256 -7.43 25.94 3.86
CA HIS A 256 -8.26 25.50 4.98
C HIS A 256 -9.51 24.78 4.47
N CYS A 257 -9.74 23.58 5.00
CA CYS A 257 -10.85 22.69 4.67
C CYS A 257 -11.79 22.46 5.86
N GLY A 258 -11.80 23.38 6.81
CA GLY A 258 -12.69 23.35 7.97
C GLY A 258 -12.02 22.87 9.26
N ASN A 259 -12.80 22.96 10.33
CA ASN A 259 -12.43 22.62 11.69
C ASN A 259 -13.43 21.59 12.24
N LEU A 260 -12.96 20.64 13.05
CA LEU A 260 -13.78 19.75 13.85
C LEU A 260 -14.05 20.43 15.21
N PRO A 261 -15.28 20.85 15.52
CA PRO A 261 -15.57 21.61 16.74
C PRO A 261 -15.15 20.88 18.01
N GLY A 262 -14.40 21.57 18.89
CA GLY A 262 -13.96 21.04 20.18
C GLY A 262 -12.84 20.01 20.12
N VAL A 263 -12.30 19.72 18.93
CA VAL A 263 -11.19 18.77 18.75
C VAL A 263 -9.85 19.48 18.92
N GLU A 264 -9.06 19.05 19.90
CA GLU A 264 -7.72 19.56 20.16
C GLU A 264 -6.68 19.03 19.15
N ALA A 265 -6.83 17.77 18.75
CA ALA A 265 -5.94 17.11 17.82
C ALA A 265 -6.69 16.04 17.02
N ILE A 266 -6.48 16.05 15.70
CA ILE A 266 -6.94 14.96 14.83
C ILE A 266 -6.01 13.77 15.03
N ASN A 267 -6.54 12.57 15.23
CA ASN A 267 -5.73 11.35 15.24
C ASN A 267 -5.66 10.72 13.86
N GLY A 268 -6.76 10.14 13.38
CA GLY A 268 -6.79 9.42 12.11
C GLY A 268 -7.57 10.16 11.03
N MET A 269 -7.11 10.04 9.79
CA MET A 269 -7.91 10.35 8.60
C MET A 269 -7.94 9.16 7.65
N VAL A 270 -9.12 8.84 7.11
CA VAL A 270 -9.30 7.71 6.20
C VAL A 270 -10.35 8.00 5.14
N VAL A 271 -10.15 7.48 3.93
CA VAL A 271 -11.17 7.52 2.88
C VAL A 271 -11.98 6.23 2.94
N TYR A 272 -13.29 6.35 3.20
CA TYR A 272 -14.22 5.22 3.27
C TYR A 272 -15.46 5.50 2.43
N LYS A 273 -15.81 4.57 1.51
CA LYS A 273 -16.96 4.70 0.61
C LYS A 273 -17.02 6.06 -0.10
N GLY A 274 -15.87 6.49 -0.65
CA GLY A 274 -15.72 7.72 -1.42
C GLY A 274 -15.74 9.03 -0.60
N LYS A 275 -15.69 8.96 0.73
CA LYS A 275 -15.70 10.13 1.62
C LYS A 275 -14.50 10.12 2.57
N LEU A 276 -13.96 11.29 2.87
CA LEU A 276 -12.92 11.46 3.89
C LEU A 276 -13.58 11.53 5.27
N TYR A 277 -13.04 10.79 6.22
CA TYR A 277 -13.41 10.83 7.63
C TYR A 277 -12.20 11.24 8.47
N ALA A 278 -12.47 11.89 9.60
CA ALA A 278 -11.46 12.29 10.57
C ALA A 278 -11.96 12.05 12.00
N SER A 279 -11.04 11.74 12.91
CA SER A 279 -11.34 11.48 14.32
C SER A 279 -10.48 12.30 15.29
N SER A 280 -10.97 12.46 16.52
CA SER A 280 -10.27 13.13 17.62
C SER A 280 -9.32 12.21 18.36
N MET A 281 -8.16 12.74 18.78
CA MET A 281 -7.18 12.05 19.63
C MET A 281 -7.47 12.11 21.13
N TYR A 282 -8.04 13.23 21.56
CA TYR A 282 -8.32 13.50 22.97
C TYR A 282 -9.82 13.68 23.16
N ALA A 283 -10.28 13.47 24.39
CA ALA A 283 -11.65 13.74 24.76
C ALA A 283 -11.99 15.23 24.56
N PRO A 284 -13.22 15.58 24.14
CA PRO A 284 -14.35 14.67 23.89
C PRO A 284 -14.18 13.84 22.61
N ALA A 285 -14.73 12.62 22.61
CA ALA A 285 -14.72 11.77 21.43
C ALA A 285 -15.47 12.41 20.25
N ALA A 286 -14.86 12.37 19.08
CA ALA A 286 -15.38 13.01 17.89
C ALA A 286 -15.00 12.20 16.64
N PHE A 287 -15.98 12.03 15.75
CA PHE A 287 -15.83 11.37 14.46
C PHE A 287 -16.65 12.13 13.42
N TYR A 288 -16.04 12.54 12.32
CA TYR A 288 -16.66 13.43 11.34
C TYR A 288 -16.45 12.95 9.92
N ARG A 289 -17.44 13.20 9.07
CA ARG A 289 -17.37 13.03 7.62
C ARG A 289 -17.20 14.37 6.92
N TYR A 290 -16.27 14.45 5.98
CA TYR A 290 -16.08 15.63 5.15
C TYR A 290 -17.12 15.70 4.03
N ASP A 291 -17.87 16.81 3.97
CA ASP A 291 -18.88 17.05 2.93
C ASP A 291 -18.43 18.07 1.87
N GLY A 292 -17.21 18.61 2.02
CA GLY A 292 -16.59 19.50 1.04
C GLY A 292 -16.47 20.96 1.49
N GLY A 293 -15.58 21.69 0.84
CA GLY A 293 -15.29 23.09 1.19
C GLY A 293 -14.66 23.18 2.58
N THR A 294 -15.46 23.63 3.55
CA THR A 294 -15.09 23.71 4.97
C THR A 294 -16.07 22.95 5.87
N THR A 295 -16.96 22.13 5.27
CA THR A 295 -18.08 21.51 5.96
C THR A 295 -17.75 20.08 6.39
N TRP A 296 -17.98 19.81 7.68
CA TRP A 296 -17.86 18.49 8.28
C TRP A 296 -19.15 18.15 9.01
N THR A 297 -19.69 16.96 8.75
CA THR A 297 -20.85 16.43 9.46
C THR A 297 -20.38 15.53 10.59
N ALA A 298 -20.83 15.82 11.80
CA ALA A 298 -20.61 14.95 12.95
C ALA A 298 -21.31 13.61 12.72
N CYS A 299 -20.58 12.53 12.97
CA CYS A 299 -21.10 11.17 13.00
C CYS A 299 -21.16 10.70 14.46
N ASP A 300 -21.94 9.65 14.70
CA ASP A 300 -21.95 9.01 16.01
C ASP A 300 -20.56 8.46 16.37
N VAL A 301 -20.31 8.34 17.67
CA VAL A 301 -19.13 7.68 18.26
C VAL A 301 -19.60 6.48 19.09
N PRO A 302 -18.79 5.41 19.21
CA PRO A 302 -19.19 4.21 19.97
C PRO A 302 -19.24 4.50 21.47
N ASP A 303 -20.44 4.59 22.05
CA ASP A 303 -20.67 4.79 23.49
C ASP A 303 -19.89 5.99 24.09
N GLY A 304 -19.72 7.06 23.32
CA GLY A 304 -18.96 8.24 23.74
C GLY A 304 -17.43 8.04 23.78
N LYS A 305 -16.91 6.93 23.26
CA LYS A 305 -15.48 6.57 23.25
C LYS A 305 -14.79 7.04 21.97
N ARG A 306 -13.49 7.30 22.07
CA ARG A 306 -12.67 7.76 20.95
C ARG A 306 -12.39 6.61 19.99
N VAL A 307 -12.39 6.98 18.72
CA VAL A 307 -11.95 6.13 17.61
C VAL A 307 -10.69 6.78 17.04
N GLU A 308 -9.60 6.02 16.97
CA GLU A 308 -8.28 6.61 16.78
C GLU A 308 -7.75 6.31 15.37
N SER A 309 -6.98 5.24 15.21
CA SER A 309 -6.52 4.78 13.90
C SER A 309 -7.64 4.07 13.19
N MET A 310 -7.71 4.20 11.85
CA MET A 310 -8.81 3.64 11.07
C MET A 310 -8.30 2.94 9.81
N ALA A 311 -8.88 1.77 9.53
CA ALA A 311 -8.65 1.01 8.30
C ALA A 311 -9.97 0.52 7.72
N ILE A 312 -9.92 0.08 6.47
CA ILE A 312 -11.07 -0.49 5.78
C ILE A 312 -10.80 -1.98 5.62
N TYR A 313 -11.82 -2.79 5.91
CA TYR A 313 -11.73 -4.24 5.78
C TYR A 313 -13.13 -4.81 5.49
N ASN A 314 -13.26 -5.59 4.42
CA ASN A 314 -14.48 -6.30 4.05
C ASN A 314 -15.74 -5.40 3.99
N GLY A 315 -15.60 -4.21 3.42
CA GLY A 315 -16.72 -3.27 3.21
C GLY A 315 -16.99 -2.27 4.34
N ASP A 316 -16.31 -2.42 5.48
CA ASP A 316 -16.53 -1.62 6.69
C ASP A 316 -15.29 -0.88 7.16
N LEU A 317 -15.53 0.19 7.92
CA LEU A 317 -14.47 0.92 8.60
C LEU A 317 -14.25 0.29 9.98
N PHE A 318 -13.00 -0.05 10.28
CA PHE A 318 -12.56 -0.48 11.60
C PHE A 318 -11.75 0.63 12.26
N ALA A 319 -11.95 0.83 13.55
CA ALA A 319 -11.25 1.84 14.32
C ALA A 319 -10.68 1.30 15.63
N THR A 320 -9.46 1.73 15.97
CA THR A 320 -8.85 1.46 17.26
C THR A 320 -9.45 2.36 18.35
N GLY A 321 -9.22 2.02 19.62
CA GLY A 321 -9.73 2.76 20.78
C GLY A 321 -8.68 2.93 21.88
N TYR A 322 -8.54 4.16 22.38
CA TYR A 322 -7.66 4.49 23.50
C TYR A 322 -8.32 4.43 24.87
N ASP A 323 -9.64 4.26 24.92
CA ASP A 323 -10.40 4.33 26.18
C ASP A 323 -10.47 2.99 26.90
N GLU A 324 -10.45 1.88 26.17
CA GLU A 324 -10.53 0.54 26.77
C GLU A 324 -9.68 -0.53 26.09
N GLY A 325 -8.97 -0.25 24.98
CA GLY A 325 -8.20 -1.26 24.25
C GLY A 325 -9.04 -2.17 23.35
N ALA A 326 -10.25 -1.73 22.99
CA ALA A 326 -11.13 -2.41 22.05
C ALA A 326 -10.95 -1.92 20.60
N VAL A 327 -11.58 -2.65 19.68
CA VAL A 327 -11.79 -2.23 18.28
C VAL A 327 -13.28 -2.05 18.03
N TYR A 328 -13.62 -1.07 17.19
CA TYR A 328 -15.00 -0.79 16.78
C TYR A 328 -15.14 -0.89 15.27
N ARG A 329 -16.31 -1.33 14.81
CA ARG A 329 -16.66 -1.47 13.39
C ARG A 329 -17.82 -0.53 13.05
N TYR A 330 -17.66 0.22 11.97
CA TYR A 330 -18.64 1.16 11.42
C TYR A 330 -19.08 0.70 10.03
N ASP A 331 -20.39 0.45 9.87
CA ASP A 331 -20.98 -0.05 8.61
C ASP A 331 -21.33 1.07 7.60
N GLY A 332 -21.02 2.31 7.95
CA GLY A 332 -21.46 3.52 7.24
C GLY A 332 -22.67 4.21 7.87
N LYS A 333 -23.29 3.61 8.89
CA LYS A 333 -24.44 4.16 9.62
C LYS A 333 -24.29 4.07 11.13
N LYS A 334 -23.80 2.95 11.65
CA LYS A 334 -23.70 2.72 13.09
C LYS A 334 -22.40 2.04 13.47
N TRP A 335 -21.98 2.28 14.71
CA TRP A 335 -20.88 1.57 15.33
C TRP A 335 -21.35 0.28 16.01
N THR A 336 -20.48 -0.71 16.00
CA THR A 336 -20.60 -1.97 16.74
C THR A 336 -19.26 -2.28 17.40
N HIS A 337 -19.32 -2.88 18.58
CA HIS A 337 -18.11 -3.37 19.26
C HIS A 337 -17.56 -4.57 18.50
N ALA A 338 -16.28 -4.51 18.12
CA ALA A 338 -15.58 -5.58 17.42
C ALA A 338 -14.63 -6.36 18.35
N GLY A 339 -14.83 -6.25 19.67
CA GLY A 339 -14.12 -7.02 20.68
C GLY A 339 -13.02 -6.24 21.38
N GLN A 340 -12.78 -6.64 22.62
CA GLN A 340 -11.59 -6.28 23.39
C GLN A 340 -10.38 -7.01 22.80
N VAL A 341 -9.24 -6.32 22.66
CA VAL A 341 -8.01 -6.92 22.12
C VAL A 341 -7.13 -7.38 23.27
N GLY A 342 -7.11 -8.69 23.54
CA GLY A 342 -6.29 -9.26 24.60
C GLY A 342 -6.46 -8.54 25.94
N GLU A 343 -5.35 -8.21 26.59
CA GLU A 343 -5.28 -7.36 27.79
C GLU A 343 -4.89 -5.91 27.47
N ALA A 344 -5.07 -5.48 26.21
CA ALA A 344 -4.74 -4.14 25.79
C ALA A 344 -5.54 -3.10 26.57
N THR A 345 -4.91 -1.98 26.85
CA THR A 345 -5.60 -0.77 27.33
C THR A 345 -5.81 0.24 26.20
N GLN A 346 -5.05 0.11 25.12
CA GLN A 346 -5.12 0.96 23.93
C GLN A 346 -4.76 0.16 22.68
N THR A 347 -5.41 0.46 21.56
CA THR A 347 -5.07 -0.08 20.24
C THR A 347 -4.62 1.06 19.31
N TYR A 348 -3.65 0.80 18.42
CA TYR A 348 -2.89 1.86 17.76
C TYR A 348 -2.88 1.85 16.23
N GLY A 349 -2.82 0.70 15.58
CA GLY A 349 -2.71 0.63 14.13
C GLY A 349 -3.30 -0.63 13.55
N PHE A 350 -3.55 -0.59 12.24
CA PHE A 350 -4.09 -1.71 11.48
C PHE A 350 -3.23 -2.06 10.28
N ALA A 351 -3.33 -3.31 9.85
CA ALA A 351 -2.88 -3.75 8.53
C ALA A 351 -3.80 -4.86 8.01
N VAL A 352 -4.04 -4.88 6.70
CA VAL A 352 -4.63 -6.05 6.03
C VAL A 352 -3.50 -6.85 5.39
N TYR A 353 -3.31 -8.06 5.91
CA TYR A 353 -2.25 -8.98 5.52
C TYR A 353 -2.88 -10.35 5.27
N GLU A 354 -2.66 -10.89 4.07
CA GLU A 354 -3.22 -12.16 3.61
C GLU A 354 -4.74 -12.26 3.75
N GLY A 355 -5.43 -11.15 3.48
CA GLY A 355 -6.88 -11.03 3.61
C GLY A 355 -7.41 -11.11 5.04
N ASN A 356 -6.53 -10.93 6.03
CA ASN A 356 -6.90 -10.83 7.44
C ASN A 356 -6.57 -9.45 7.99
N LEU A 357 -7.46 -8.91 8.82
CA LEU A 357 -7.22 -7.67 9.54
C LEU A 357 -6.38 -7.93 10.79
N TYR A 358 -5.32 -7.14 10.97
CA TYR A 358 -4.47 -7.15 12.15
C TYR A 358 -4.52 -5.82 12.87
N VAL A 359 -4.41 -5.84 14.20
CA VAL A 359 -4.39 -4.66 15.06
C VAL A 359 -3.20 -4.70 16.02
N SER A 360 -2.67 -3.52 16.33
CA SER A 360 -1.54 -3.30 17.22
C SER A 360 -1.98 -2.68 18.56
N GLU A 361 -1.23 -2.89 19.65
CA GLU A 361 -1.67 -2.52 21.00
C GLU A 361 -0.58 -2.01 21.97
N TRP A 362 -1.06 -1.63 23.16
CA TRP A 362 -0.32 -1.30 24.37
C TRP A 362 -1.07 -1.84 25.61
N PRO A 363 -0.36 -2.30 26.66
CA PRO A 363 1.07 -2.11 26.95
C PRO A 363 2.00 -3.29 26.70
N HIS A 364 1.58 -4.29 25.91
CA HIS A 364 2.31 -5.54 25.79
C HIS A 364 3.18 -5.63 24.53
N ALA A 365 3.03 -4.70 23.58
CA ALA A 365 3.60 -4.75 22.23
C ALA A 365 3.19 -6.01 21.46
N GLU A 366 1.95 -6.45 21.67
CA GLU A 366 1.35 -7.58 20.98
C GLU A 366 0.66 -7.14 19.68
N VAL A 367 0.48 -8.07 18.77
CA VAL A 367 -0.29 -7.87 17.54
C VAL A 367 -1.35 -8.95 17.50
N TYR A 368 -2.57 -8.61 17.08
CA TYR A 368 -3.70 -9.52 17.06
C TYR A 368 -4.34 -9.58 15.68
N ARG A 369 -4.74 -10.77 15.27
CA ARG A 369 -5.52 -11.04 14.05
C ARG A 369 -7.01 -11.09 14.39
N TYR A 370 -7.83 -10.44 13.58
CA TYR A 370 -9.28 -10.51 13.71
C TYR A 370 -9.79 -11.91 13.34
N ALA A 371 -10.53 -12.55 14.23
CA ALA A 371 -11.12 -13.88 14.02
C ALA A 371 -12.65 -13.83 13.81
N GLY A 372 -13.19 -12.63 13.57
CA GLY A 372 -14.61 -12.40 13.34
C GLY A 372 -15.38 -12.02 14.61
N GLU A 373 -16.49 -11.32 14.40
CA GLU A 373 -17.37 -10.81 15.45
C GLU A 373 -16.61 -9.96 16.47
N THR A 374 -16.36 -10.50 17.67
CA THR A 374 -15.66 -9.85 18.76
C THR A 374 -14.37 -10.56 19.17
N ARG A 375 -13.85 -11.45 18.32
CA ARG A 375 -12.70 -12.32 18.65
C ARG A 375 -11.42 -11.85 17.97
N TRP A 376 -10.33 -11.90 18.73
CA TRP A 376 -8.98 -11.55 18.31
C TRP A 376 -8.01 -12.66 18.73
N GLU A 377 -7.14 -13.06 17.82
CA GLU A 377 -6.15 -14.12 18.04
C GLU A 377 -4.75 -13.52 18.07
N LEU A 378 -3.94 -13.91 19.06
CA LEU A 378 -2.57 -13.42 19.20
C LEU A 378 -1.74 -13.80 17.97
N ALA A 379 -1.16 -12.79 17.33
CA ALA A 379 -0.20 -12.90 16.22
C ALA A 379 1.23 -12.57 16.66
N GLY A 380 1.50 -12.60 17.97
CA GLY A 380 2.84 -12.47 18.55
C GLY A 380 3.10 -11.14 19.21
N ARG A 381 4.33 -11.01 19.73
CA ARG A 381 4.81 -9.87 20.51
C ARG A 381 6.13 -9.35 19.94
N LEU A 382 6.31 -8.04 19.94
CA LEU A 382 7.53 -7.38 19.49
C LEU A 382 8.60 -7.35 20.59
N GLY A 383 9.31 -8.48 20.77
CA GLY A 383 10.38 -8.58 21.76
C GLY A 383 9.92 -8.20 23.17
N GLU A 384 10.74 -7.41 23.88
CA GLU A 384 10.41 -6.89 25.22
C GLU A 384 9.86 -5.45 25.19
N GLU A 385 9.38 -5.01 24.03
CA GLU A 385 8.76 -3.71 23.86
C GLU A 385 7.42 -3.62 24.63
N LYS A 386 6.84 -2.42 24.61
CA LYS A 386 5.59 -2.06 25.27
C LYS A 386 4.49 -1.61 24.31
N GLU A 387 4.84 -0.99 23.19
CA GLU A 387 3.88 -0.69 22.13
C GLU A 387 4.29 -1.38 20.83
N SER A 388 3.29 -1.91 20.11
CA SER A 388 3.42 -2.25 18.70
C SER A 388 2.75 -1.14 17.89
N MET A 389 3.53 -0.34 17.15
CA MET A 389 3.02 0.66 16.22
C MET A 389 4.14 1.27 15.37
N PRO A 390 3.86 1.79 14.17
CA PRO A 390 2.73 1.45 13.30
C PRO A 390 2.87 0.02 12.78
N ILE A 391 1.83 -0.55 12.17
CA ILE A 391 1.93 -1.78 11.35
C ILE A 391 1.73 -1.44 9.86
N VAL A 392 2.51 -2.05 8.96
CA VAL A 392 2.40 -1.86 7.51
C VAL A 392 2.78 -3.12 6.73
N VAL A 393 2.18 -3.36 5.56
CA VAL A 393 2.56 -4.46 4.66
C VAL A 393 3.44 -3.95 3.52
N TYR A 394 4.63 -4.53 3.38
CA TYR A 394 5.65 -4.15 2.41
C TYR A 394 6.30 -5.39 1.79
N ASN A 395 6.34 -5.46 0.45
CA ASN A 395 7.02 -6.50 -0.32
C ASN A 395 6.81 -7.95 0.18
N GLY A 396 5.54 -8.28 0.49
CA GLY A 396 5.13 -9.62 0.88
C GLY A 396 5.24 -9.96 2.37
N ALA A 397 5.67 -9.03 3.22
CA ALA A 397 5.68 -9.22 4.67
C ALA A 397 5.03 -8.03 5.41
N MET A 398 4.65 -8.27 6.67
CA MET A 398 4.16 -7.25 7.57
C MET A 398 5.29 -6.76 8.49
N TYR A 399 5.32 -5.46 8.76
CA TYR A 399 6.35 -4.81 9.56
C TYR A 399 5.68 -3.98 10.65
N SER A 400 6.31 -3.89 11.81
CA SER A 400 5.85 -3.04 12.90
C SER A 400 6.98 -2.25 13.53
N GLY A 401 6.73 -0.99 13.87
CA GLY A 401 7.56 -0.23 14.78
C GLY A 401 7.24 -0.56 16.25
N SER A 402 7.98 0.05 17.17
CA SER A 402 7.80 -0.17 18.61
C SER A 402 8.19 1.03 19.51
N LEU A 403 7.79 0.94 20.78
CA LEU A 403 8.26 1.72 21.95
C LEU A 403 8.54 0.71 23.08
N PRO A 404 9.60 0.84 23.92
CA PRO A 404 10.37 2.04 24.21
C PRO A 404 11.69 2.23 23.48
N LEU A 405 12.10 1.31 22.63
CA LEU A 405 13.44 1.37 22.04
C LEU A 405 13.44 1.97 20.62
N ALA A 406 12.27 2.13 19.99
CA ALA A 406 12.17 2.46 18.56
C ALA A 406 12.81 1.39 17.68
N GLU A 407 12.51 0.12 17.96
CA GLU A 407 12.90 -1.00 17.12
C GLU A 407 11.86 -1.25 16.03
N VAL A 408 12.29 -1.88 14.94
CA VAL A 408 11.41 -2.31 13.86
C VAL A 408 11.47 -3.82 13.76
N TYR A 409 10.31 -4.45 13.62
CA TYR A 409 10.14 -5.89 13.53
C TYR A 409 9.46 -6.29 12.22
N ARG A 410 9.77 -7.47 11.70
CA ARG A 410 9.05 -8.11 10.59
C ARG A 410 8.34 -9.36 11.09
N TYR A 411 7.09 -9.54 10.69
CA TYR A 411 6.32 -10.73 10.97
C TYR A 411 6.81 -11.89 10.09
N ASP A 412 7.22 -13.00 10.72
CA ASP A 412 7.67 -14.22 10.04
C ASP A 412 6.63 -15.37 10.12
N GLY A 413 5.42 -15.07 10.61
CA GLY A 413 4.27 -15.98 10.67
C GLY A 413 3.98 -16.52 12.07
N GLY A 414 2.75 -17.01 12.28
CA GLY A 414 2.31 -17.49 13.60
C GLY A 414 2.36 -16.38 14.66
N VAL A 415 3.32 -16.50 15.58
CA VAL A 415 3.59 -15.51 16.64
C VAL A 415 4.99 -14.91 16.55
N ASP A 416 5.72 -15.20 15.46
CA ASP A 416 7.14 -14.86 15.33
C ASP A 416 7.34 -13.49 14.69
N TRP A 417 8.13 -12.65 15.37
CA TRP A 417 8.54 -11.33 14.90
C TRP A 417 10.06 -11.18 14.97
N LYS A 418 10.68 -10.93 13.82
CA LYS A 418 12.12 -10.73 13.70
C LYS A 418 12.49 -9.26 13.83
N ASN A 419 13.30 -8.93 14.83
CA ASN A 419 13.89 -7.61 15.01
C ASN A 419 14.84 -7.26 13.84
N LEU A 420 14.66 -6.08 13.25
CA LEU A 420 15.45 -5.51 12.15
C LEU A 420 16.30 -4.31 12.58
N GLY A 421 16.38 -4.06 13.88
CA GLY A 421 17.24 -3.07 14.50
C GLY A 421 16.49 -1.91 15.14
N GLN A 422 17.21 -1.26 16.05
CA GLN A 422 16.83 -0.03 16.71
C GLN A 422 17.15 1.18 15.81
N ILE A 423 16.17 2.06 15.57
CA ILE A 423 16.33 3.18 14.63
C ILE A 423 16.43 4.56 15.30
N ASP A 424 16.19 4.67 16.60
CA ASP A 424 16.43 5.86 17.41
C ASP A 424 17.34 5.53 18.59
N MET A 425 18.43 6.28 18.74
CA MET A 425 19.44 6.08 19.79
C MET A 425 19.55 7.31 20.71
N THR A 426 18.56 8.20 20.72
CA THR A 426 18.60 9.45 21.51
C THR A 426 18.93 9.14 22.97
N PRO A 427 19.98 9.68 23.59
CA PRO A 427 20.34 9.34 24.97
C PRO A 427 19.36 9.94 25.98
N ASP A 428 19.39 9.45 27.22
CA ASP A 428 18.74 10.08 28.39
C ASP A 428 17.22 10.34 28.29
N VAL A 429 16.53 9.57 27.44
CA VAL A 429 15.07 9.59 27.33
C VAL A 429 14.48 8.24 27.76
N ARG A 430 13.30 8.31 28.39
CA ARG A 430 12.55 7.12 28.82
C ARG A 430 11.99 6.34 27.63
N TYR A 431 11.45 7.05 26.64
CA TYR A 431 10.77 6.45 25.49
C TYR A 431 11.35 6.94 24.17
N ARG A 432 11.60 5.98 23.29
CA ARG A 432 11.85 6.16 21.87
C ARG A 432 10.77 5.37 21.13
N ARG A 433 10.33 5.90 20.00
CA ARG A 433 9.22 5.32 19.25
C ARG A 433 9.49 5.38 17.75
N VAL A 434 9.04 4.35 17.04
CA VAL A 434 8.75 4.43 15.61
C VAL A 434 7.25 4.67 15.46
N TRP A 435 6.83 5.78 14.86
CA TRP A 435 5.42 6.21 14.94
C TRP A 435 4.68 6.16 13.60
N SER A 436 5.35 6.55 12.52
CA SER A 436 4.79 6.57 11.16
C SER A 436 5.62 5.72 10.22
N MET A 437 4.98 5.09 9.23
CA MET A 437 5.65 4.37 8.15
C MET A 437 4.97 4.63 6.81
N ALA A 438 5.71 4.50 5.72
CA ALA A 438 5.18 4.53 4.36
C ALA A 438 6.07 3.72 3.41
N VAL A 439 5.49 3.17 2.35
CA VAL A 439 6.26 2.54 1.27
C VAL A 439 6.45 3.57 0.15
N TYR A 440 7.69 3.85 -0.22
CA TYR A 440 8.03 4.83 -1.25
C TYR A 440 9.29 4.40 -2.01
N GLN A 441 9.30 4.55 -3.34
CA GLN A 441 10.42 4.18 -4.22
C GLN A 441 11.01 2.79 -3.91
N GLY A 442 10.12 1.82 -3.69
CA GLY A 442 10.50 0.44 -3.39
C GLY A 442 11.21 0.24 -2.05
N ARG A 443 11.08 1.15 -1.08
CA ARG A 443 11.64 1.04 0.28
C ARG A 443 10.57 1.26 1.34
N LEU A 444 10.80 0.73 2.54
CA LEU A 444 9.99 1.03 3.73
C LEU A 444 10.62 2.21 4.49
N PHE A 445 9.92 3.33 4.57
CA PHE A 445 10.28 4.50 5.37
C PHE A 445 9.62 4.45 6.74
N ALA A 446 10.33 4.93 7.76
CA ALA A 446 9.92 4.95 9.16
C ALA A 446 10.33 6.27 9.82
N GLY A 447 9.44 6.85 10.63
CA GLY A 447 9.62 8.10 11.36
C GLY A 447 9.76 7.90 12.86
N THR A 448 10.67 8.62 13.52
CA THR A 448 11.00 8.41 14.93
C THR A 448 10.58 9.55 15.87
N LEU A 449 10.51 9.21 17.16
CA LEU A 449 10.46 10.09 18.32
C LEU A 449 11.49 9.58 19.36
N PRO A 450 12.23 10.46 20.07
CA PRO A 450 12.24 11.91 19.99
C PRO A 450 13.26 12.48 19.01
N ALA A 451 13.99 11.66 18.24
CA ALA A 451 15.00 12.19 17.33
C ALA A 451 14.41 12.96 16.14
N GLY A 452 13.11 12.79 15.85
CA GLY A 452 12.44 13.40 14.71
C GLY A 452 13.11 13.07 13.37
N ARG A 453 13.61 11.84 13.24
CA ARG A 453 14.35 11.39 12.05
C ARG A 453 13.50 10.49 11.17
N VAL A 454 13.82 10.50 9.89
CA VAL A 454 13.29 9.55 8.92
C VAL A 454 14.38 8.55 8.54
N LYS A 455 14.06 7.27 8.55
CA LYS A 455 14.95 6.20 8.07
C LYS A 455 14.24 5.29 7.08
N SER A 456 14.99 4.56 6.27
CA SER A 456 14.41 3.53 5.39
C SER A 456 15.24 2.26 5.31
N ILE A 457 14.58 1.17 4.93
CA ILE A 457 15.20 -0.12 4.67
C ILE A 457 14.62 -0.74 3.39
N GLU A 458 15.44 -1.45 2.63
CA GLU A 458 14.99 -2.29 1.53
C GLU A 458 15.03 -3.77 1.95
N ALA A 459 13.96 -4.51 1.63
CA ALA A 459 13.81 -5.93 1.90
C ALA A 459 13.20 -6.56 0.65
N GLY A 460 13.93 -7.47 0.01
CA GLY A 460 13.74 -7.81 -1.39
C GLY A 460 13.94 -6.60 -2.33
N LYS A 461 13.44 -6.69 -3.57
CA LYS A 461 13.46 -5.59 -4.55
C LYS A 461 12.06 -5.25 -4.96
N SER A 462 11.76 -3.96 -5.08
CA SER A 462 10.44 -3.48 -5.45
C SER A 462 10.51 -2.30 -6.41
N ALA A 463 9.64 -2.30 -7.42
CA ALA A 463 9.26 -1.10 -8.16
C ALA A 463 7.88 -0.65 -7.66
N THR A 464 7.74 0.64 -7.33
CA THR A 464 6.47 1.21 -6.85
C THR A 464 6.05 2.35 -7.76
N TYR A 465 4.81 2.30 -8.25
CA TYR A 465 4.19 3.47 -8.85
C TYR A 465 3.62 4.33 -7.73
N ASP A 466 4.36 5.36 -7.36
CA ASP A 466 4.09 6.21 -6.19
C ASP A 466 3.04 7.30 -6.45
N THR A 467 2.21 7.10 -7.47
CA THR A 467 1.00 7.87 -7.78
C THR A 467 -0.18 6.91 -7.75
N ALA A 468 -1.31 7.37 -7.20
CA ALA A 468 -2.54 6.57 -7.14
C ALA A 468 -2.95 6.08 -8.54
N LEU A 469 -3.13 4.76 -8.69
CA LEU A 469 -3.64 4.18 -9.92
C LEU A 469 -5.04 4.72 -10.21
N LYS A 470 -5.23 5.29 -11.39
CA LYS A 470 -6.52 5.83 -11.81
C LYS A 470 -7.56 4.70 -11.97
N PRO A 471 -8.83 4.92 -11.58
CA PRO A 471 -9.89 3.92 -11.75
C PRO A 471 -10.19 3.65 -13.23
N GLY A 472 -11.03 2.65 -13.46
CA GLY A 472 -11.39 2.15 -14.78
C GLY A 472 -10.41 1.09 -15.29
N TRP A 473 -10.49 0.78 -16.59
CA TRP A 473 -9.61 -0.19 -17.23
C TRP A 473 -8.18 0.34 -17.31
N ARG A 474 -7.23 -0.46 -16.85
CA ARG A 474 -5.80 -0.20 -16.90
C ARG A 474 -5.06 -1.43 -17.38
N GLN A 475 -4.18 -1.25 -18.35
CA GLN A 475 -3.19 -2.27 -18.66
C GLN A 475 -2.05 -2.15 -17.64
N ILE A 476 -1.64 -3.26 -17.05
CA ILE A 476 -0.51 -3.33 -16.13
C ILE A 476 0.46 -4.37 -16.65
N VAL A 477 1.74 -3.99 -16.78
CA VAL A 477 2.83 -4.93 -17.09
C VAL A 477 3.95 -4.80 -16.07
N ALA A 478 4.27 -5.90 -15.40
CA ALA A 478 5.39 -6.04 -14.51
C ALA A 478 6.49 -6.85 -15.20
N VAL A 479 7.72 -6.33 -15.22
CA VAL A 479 8.85 -6.95 -15.92
C VAL A 479 10.04 -7.07 -14.99
N LYS A 480 10.57 -8.28 -14.80
CA LYS A 480 11.93 -8.50 -14.29
C LYS A 480 12.86 -8.66 -15.50
N GLN A 481 13.78 -7.71 -15.68
CA GLN A 481 14.73 -7.71 -16.78
C GLN A 481 16.13 -7.50 -16.22
N LYS A 482 16.98 -8.53 -16.34
CA LYS A 482 18.34 -8.54 -15.81
C LYS A 482 18.32 -8.10 -14.35
N SER A 483 18.98 -6.98 -14.06
CA SER A 483 19.24 -6.42 -12.74
C SER A 483 18.17 -5.46 -12.23
N GLN A 484 17.02 -5.32 -12.90
CA GLN A 484 15.97 -4.37 -12.50
C GLN A 484 14.56 -4.92 -12.67
N LEU A 485 13.64 -4.40 -11.85
CA LEU A 485 12.20 -4.51 -12.05
C LEU A 485 11.68 -3.25 -12.75
N LYS A 486 10.68 -3.41 -13.60
CA LYS A 486 9.98 -2.33 -14.29
C LYS A 486 8.47 -2.52 -14.17
N LEU A 487 7.75 -1.41 -14.02
CA LEU A 487 6.30 -1.35 -14.04
C LEU A 487 5.85 -0.45 -15.18
N TYR A 488 4.91 -0.93 -15.96
CA TYR A 488 4.23 -0.17 -17.00
C TYR A 488 2.74 -0.09 -16.70
N VAL A 489 2.16 1.08 -16.96
CA VAL A 489 0.71 1.33 -16.90
C VAL A 489 0.31 1.97 -18.23
N ASP A 490 -0.69 1.40 -18.89
CA ASP A 490 -1.24 1.93 -20.14
C ASP A 490 -0.15 2.18 -21.20
N GLY A 491 0.77 1.22 -21.38
CA GLY A 491 1.90 1.30 -22.31
C GLY A 491 3.13 2.07 -21.79
N ALA A 492 2.97 2.96 -20.79
CA ALA A 492 4.04 3.83 -20.31
C ALA A 492 4.83 3.23 -19.14
N LEU A 493 6.16 3.35 -19.16
CA LEU A 493 7.02 2.99 -18.03
C LEU A 493 6.79 3.99 -16.88
N VAL A 494 6.30 3.50 -15.73
CA VAL A 494 5.94 4.34 -14.58
C VAL A 494 6.84 4.17 -13.38
N ALA A 495 7.55 3.04 -13.25
CA ALA A 495 8.51 2.82 -12.17
C ALA A 495 9.60 1.84 -12.55
N THR A 496 10.78 2.00 -11.93
CA THR A 496 11.91 1.08 -12.04
C THR A 496 12.51 0.89 -10.64
N SER A 497 12.88 -0.35 -10.29
CA SER A 497 13.54 -0.62 -9.00
C SER A 497 14.99 -0.15 -8.98
N THR A 498 15.59 -0.12 -7.78
CA THR A 498 17.05 -0.14 -7.65
C THR A 498 17.65 -1.36 -8.35
N SER A 499 18.92 -1.27 -8.74
CA SER A 499 19.62 -2.40 -9.36
C SER A 499 19.90 -3.53 -8.36
N PHE A 500 20.03 -4.74 -8.88
CA PHE A 500 20.36 -5.95 -8.12
C PHE A 500 21.14 -6.95 -8.96
N ASP A 501 21.87 -7.87 -8.31
CA ASP A 501 22.44 -9.04 -8.98
C ASP A 501 21.33 -10.08 -9.24
N PRO A 502 21.02 -10.46 -10.49
CA PRO A 502 20.00 -11.46 -10.78
C PRO A 502 20.26 -12.81 -10.10
N ALA A 503 21.54 -13.17 -9.86
CA ALA A 503 21.91 -14.42 -9.21
C ALA A 503 21.47 -14.47 -7.73
N ASP A 504 21.31 -13.32 -7.08
CA ASP A 504 20.83 -13.21 -5.70
C ASP A 504 19.34 -13.45 -5.54
N TYR A 505 18.57 -13.41 -6.65
CA TYR A 505 17.11 -13.46 -6.66
C TYR A 505 16.62 -14.66 -7.47
N ASP A 506 16.93 -15.86 -6.99
CA ASP A 506 16.26 -17.08 -7.43
C ASP A 506 14.84 -17.13 -6.86
N LEU A 507 13.86 -17.04 -7.74
CA LEU A 507 12.44 -16.99 -7.38
C LEU A 507 11.78 -18.37 -7.34
N SER A 508 12.53 -19.45 -7.56
CA SER A 508 12.01 -20.83 -7.60
C SER A 508 11.44 -21.25 -6.24
N ASN A 509 10.15 -21.57 -6.22
CA ASN A 509 9.42 -22.06 -5.04
C ASN A 509 8.27 -22.97 -5.47
N SER A 510 7.74 -23.74 -4.51
CA SER A 510 6.66 -24.73 -4.73
C SER A 510 5.26 -24.20 -4.41
N GLU A 511 5.10 -22.92 -4.08
CA GLU A 511 3.78 -22.34 -3.82
C GLU A 511 2.98 -22.22 -5.13
N PRO A 512 1.65 -22.38 -5.11
CA PRO A 512 0.85 -22.12 -6.30
C PRO A 512 0.95 -20.66 -6.73
N LEU A 513 0.78 -20.41 -8.04
CA LEU A 513 0.55 -19.06 -8.55
C LEU A 513 -0.90 -18.69 -8.27
N LYS A 514 -1.14 -17.55 -7.63
CA LYS A 514 -2.46 -17.04 -7.27
C LYS A 514 -2.76 -15.79 -8.08
N ILE A 515 -3.87 -15.79 -8.80
CA ILE A 515 -4.40 -14.62 -9.50
C ILE A 515 -5.54 -14.06 -8.65
N GLY A 516 -5.41 -12.79 -8.25
CA GLY A 516 -6.36 -12.11 -7.37
C GLY A 516 -6.15 -12.32 -5.87
N PHE A 517 -5.02 -12.88 -5.43
CA PHE A 517 -4.70 -13.02 -3.99
C PHE A 517 -3.19 -13.09 -3.72
N GLY A 518 -2.77 -12.72 -2.50
CA GLY A 518 -1.38 -12.81 -2.01
C GLY A 518 -1.14 -12.02 -0.72
N ALA A 519 0.05 -11.41 -0.63
CA ALA A 519 0.58 -10.61 0.48
C ALA A 519 -0.39 -9.69 1.22
N HIS A 520 -1.18 -8.95 0.44
CA HIS A 520 -2.02 -7.87 0.93
C HIS A 520 -3.43 -8.35 1.21
N ASP A 521 -4.31 -8.24 0.23
CA ASP A 521 -5.70 -8.67 0.33
C ASP A 521 -6.14 -9.35 -0.97
N TYR A 522 -7.34 -9.92 -0.98
CA TYR A 522 -8.01 -10.38 -2.18
C TYR A 522 -8.29 -9.21 -3.13
N TYR A 523 -8.19 -9.47 -4.42
CA TYR A 523 -8.43 -8.45 -5.42
C TYR A 523 -9.91 -8.06 -5.45
N HIS A 524 -10.20 -6.77 -5.38
CA HIS A 524 -11.55 -6.23 -5.54
C HIS A 524 -11.67 -5.49 -6.88
N GLY A 525 -12.25 -6.15 -7.89
CA GLY A 525 -12.41 -5.55 -9.21
C GLY A 525 -12.67 -6.56 -10.32
N LYS A 526 -12.37 -6.16 -11.55
CA LYS A 526 -12.45 -7.04 -12.73
C LYS A 526 -11.09 -7.23 -13.37
N MET A 527 -10.85 -8.40 -13.93
CA MET A 527 -9.57 -8.73 -14.59
C MET A 527 -9.82 -9.52 -15.87
N LYS A 528 -8.96 -9.29 -16.87
CA LYS A 528 -8.88 -10.09 -18.09
C LYS A 528 -7.47 -10.09 -18.65
N ASP A 529 -7.23 -10.95 -19.63
CA ASP A 529 -6.00 -11.00 -20.41
C ASP A 529 -4.72 -11.17 -19.56
N VAL A 530 -4.75 -12.10 -18.61
CA VAL A 530 -3.59 -12.38 -17.74
C VAL A 530 -2.59 -13.26 -18.49
N GLN A 531 -1.38 -12.77 -18.67
CA GLN A 531 -0.32 -13.43 -19.43
C GLN A 531 0.99 -13.43 -18.65
N LEU A 532 1.65 -14.59 -18.58
CA LEU A 532 2.95 -14.76 -17.94
C LEU A 532 3.97 -15.24 -18.97
N PHE A 533 5.07 -14.51 -19.09
CA PHE A 533 6.14 -14.77 -20.03
C PHE A 533 7.43 -15.13 -19.28
N LYS A 534 8.17 -16.13 -19.76
CA LYS A 534 9.52 -16.49 -19.28
C LYS A 534 10.63 -15.67 -19.97
N ARG A 535 10.31 -14.41 -20.27
CA ARG A 535 11.23 -13.40 -20.82
C ARG A 535 10.78 -12.01 -20.41
N ALA A 536 11.68 -11.04 -20.53
CA ALA A 536 11.33 -9.63 -20.44
C ALA A 536 10.63 -9.17 -21.73
N LEU A 537 9.46 -8.54 -21.60
CA LEU A 537 8.82 -7.78 -22.67
C LEU A 537 9.56 -6.45 -22.86
N SER A 538 9.76 -6.04 -24.12
CA SER A 538 10.30 -4.73 -24.46
C SER A 538 9.26 -3.62 -24.25
N ALA A 539 9.71 -2.36 -24.19
CA ALA A 539 8.79 -1.22 -24.08
C ALA A 539 7.88 -1.11 -25.31
N GLU A 540 8.39 -1.42 -26.50
CA GLU A 540 7.65 -1.44 -27.76
C GLU A 540 6.58 -2.54 -27.77
N GLU A 541 6.90 -3.73 -27.26
CA GLU A 541 5.93 -4.83 -27.12
C GLU A 541 4.80 -4.44 -26.15
N VAL A 542 5.14 -3.82 -25.02
CA VAL A 542 4.14 -3.33 -24.04
C VAL A 542 3.23 -2.27 -24.65
N GLN A 543 3.81 -1.28 -25.34
CA GLN A 543 3.06 -0.22 -26.00
C GLN A 543 2.14 -0.76 -27.12
N THR A 544 2.64 -1.69 -27.93
CA THR A 544 1.86 -2.32 -29.01
C THR A 544 0.66 -3.07 -28.45
N ARG A 545 0.85 -3.82 -27.35
CA ARG A 545 -0.24 -4.52 -26.66
C ARG A 545 -1.29 -3.57 -26.10
N PHE A 546 -0.87 -2.40 -25.61
CA PHE A 546 -1.82 -1.39 -25.12
C PHE A 546 -2.68 -0.85 -26.25
N GLN A 547 -2.07 -0.53 -27.40
CA GLN A 547 -2.80 -0.03 -28.57
C GLN A 547 -3.80 -1.05 -29.11
N GLN A 548 -3.42 -2.33 -29.18
CA GLN A 548 -4.30 -3.42 -29.62
C GLN A 548 -5.49 -3.69 -28.68
N GLN A 549 -5.44 -3.24 -27.42
CA GLN A 549 -6.55 -3.35 -26.47
C GLN A 549 -7.46 -2.11 -26.46
N ALA A 550 -7.03 -1.01 -27.07
CA ALA A 550 -7.79 0.24 -27.16
C ALA A 550 -8.70 0.28 -28.40
N ASP A 551 -8.36 -0.50 -29.43
CA ASP A 551 -9.18 -0.82 -30.59
C ASP A 551 -10.16 -1.96 -30.28
#